data_AF-A0A6M1NB17-F1
#
_entry.id   AF-A0A6M1NB17-F1
#
_cell.length_a   1.000
_cell.length_b   1.000
_cell.length_c   1.000
_cell.angle_alpha   90.00
_cell.angle_beta   90.00
_cell.angle_gamma   90.00
#
_symmetry.space_group_name_H-M   'P 1'
#
loop_
_entity.id
_entity.type
_entity.pdbx_description
1 polymer ?
#
loop_
_entity_poly.entity_id
_entity_poly.type
_entity_poly.pdbx_seq_one_letter_code
_entity_poly.pdbx_strand_id
1 'polypeptide(L)'
;IEIKKYPRLTEVGAWRSGTNFQSGNNIDPNPHGGFYTQEEIKDVVAYAKDRYVTVVPEVELPGHSLAALAAYPELSCTGGPFKIPERWGIQEDIYCAGKEEVFVFLENVLAEVVELFPSETIHIGGDEAPKKRWSACP
;
A
#
# COMPACT_ATOMS: atom_id res chain seq x y z
N ILE A 1 3.12 2.62 5.62
CA ILE A 1 3.64 2.48 6.99
C ILE A 1 4.86 1.58 6.98
N GLU A 2 5.75 1.71 7.97
CA GLU A 2 6.92 0.83 8.11
C GLU A 2 6.51 -0.61 8.44
N ILE A 3 6.94 -1.55 7.59
CA ILE A 3 6.83 -2.99 7.81
C ILE A 3 8.26 -3.54 7.83
N LYS A 4 8.74 -3.97 9.00
CA LYS A 4 10.15 -4.30 9.22
C LYS A 4 10.60 -5.46 8.35
N LYS A 5 9.73 -6.44 8.09
CA LYS A 5 10.01 -7.58 7.20
C LYS A 5 10.09 -7.18 5.73
N TYR A 6 9.46 -6.07 5.33
CA TYR A 6 9.41 -5.57 3.96
C TYR A 6 9.82 -4.09 3.85
N PRO A 7 11.10 -3.76 4.11
CA PRO A 7 11.55 -2.37 4.20
C PRO A 7 11.38 -1.59 2.88
N ARG A 8 11.34 -2.26 1.72
CA ARG A 8 11.14 -1.58 0.43
C ARG A 8 9.76 -0.96 0.29
N LEU A 9 8.77 -1.36 1.11
CA LEU A 9 7.47 -0.69 1.14
C LEU A 9 7.60 0.79 1.51
N THR A 10 8.61 1.17 2.29
CA THR A 10 8.88 2.57 2.67
C THR A 10 10.13 3.14 2.01
N GLU A 11 11.15 2.34 1.69
CA GLU A 11 12.32 2.82 0.93
C GLU A 11 11.96 3.18 -0.53
N VAL A 12 11.01 2.44 -1.13
CA VAL A 12 10.54 2.66 -2.51
C VAL A 12 9.08 3.09 -2.52
N GLY A 13 8.20 2.30 -1.90
CA GLY A 13 6.74 2.48 -2.00
C GLY A 13 6.22 3.81 -1.45
N ALA A 14 6.97 4.47 -0.57
CA ALA A 14 6.59 5.75 0.01
C ALA A 14 7.00 6.97 -0.83
N TRP A 15 7.70 6.79 -1.95
CA TRP A 15 8.30 7.90 -2.72
C TRP A 15 7.91 7.86 -4.19
N ARG A 16 7.28 8.93 -4.67
CA ARG A 16 7.00 9.15 -6.10
C ARG A 16 7.85 10.28 -6.67
N SER A 17 8.18 10.17 -7.96
CA SER A 17 9.03 11.14 -8.67
C SER A 17 8.36 12.48 -8.95
N GLY A 18 7.04 12.53 -8.93
CA GLY A 18 6.28 13.75 -9.15
C GLY A 18 4.83 13.63 -8.70
N THR A 19 4.09 14.73 -8.71
CA THR A 19 2.68 14.76 -8.32
C THR A 19 1.85 15.60 -9.28
N ASN A 20 0.70 15.08 -9.66
CA ASN A 20 -0.33 15.87 -10.32
C ASN A 20 -1.21 16.62 -9.30
N PHE A 21 -0.95 17.92 -9.10
CA PHE A 21 -1.68 18.77 -8.15
C PHE A 21 -2.89 19.51 -8.76
N GLN A 22 -3.15 19.38 -10.07
CA GLN A 22 -4.18 20.15 -10.76
C GLN A 22 -5.00 19.27 -11.70
N SER A 23 -6.19 19.73 -12.10
CA SER A 23 -6.91 19.08 -13.20
C SER A 23 -6.09 19.21 -14.49
N GLY A 24 -5.86 18.11 -15.20
CA GLY A 24 -5.10 18.07 -16.44
C GLY A 24 -3.80 17.25 -16.37
N ASN A 25 -2.86 17.57 -17.26
CA ASN A 25 -1.67 16.75 -17.52
C ASN A 25 -0.37 17.26 -16.86
N ASN A 26 -0.45 18.30 -16.03
CA ASN A 26 0.72 18.91 -15.43
C ASN A 26 1.22 18.10 -14.24
N ILE A 27 2.45 17.60 -14.32
CA ILE A 27 3.13 16.93 -13.22
C ILE A 27 4.13 17.91 -12.63
N ASP A 28 4.02 18.17 -11.32
CA ASP A 28 5.11 18.77 -10.57
C ASP A 28 6.23 17.74 -10.42
N PRO A 29 7.43 17.96 -10.98
CA PRO A 29 8.52 16.99 -10.99
C PRO A 29 9.29 16.93 -9.65
N ASN A 30 8.78 17.54 -8.59
CA ASN A 30 9.37 17.42 -7.26
C ASN A 30 9.06 16.04 -6.66
N PRO A 31 10.10 15.27 -6.25
CA PRO A 31 9.89 14.04 -5.51
C PRO A 31 9.06 14.29 -4.25
N HIS A 32 8.08 13.42 -4.01
CA HIS A 32 7.18 13.55 -2.88
C HIS A 32 6.99 12.19 -2.22
N GLY A 33 7.06 12.18 -0.89
CA GLY A 33 6.91 10.96 -0.12
C GLY A 33 6.98 11.21 1.38
N GLY A 34 7.05 10.10 2.11
CA GLY A 34 7.06 10.05 3.57
C GLY A 34 6.29 8.84 4.07
N PHE A 35 6.61 8.39 5.27
CA PHE A 35 5.94 7.28 5.92
C PHE A 35 6.01 7.46 7.44
N TYR A 36 5.11 6.78 8.15
CA TYR A 36 5.21 6.65 9.60
C TYR A 36 5.99 5.39 9.95
N THR A 37 6.99 5.54 10.82
CA THR A 37 7.65 4.44 11.53
C THR A 37 6.68 3.76 12.48
N GLN A 38 7.01 2.54 12.91
CA GLN A 38 6.18 1.83 13.89
C GLN A 38 6.06 2.58 15.23
N GLU A 39 7.09 3.31 15.64
CA GLU A 39 7.05 4.10 16.88
C GLU A 39 6.18 5.35 16.74
N GLU A 40 6.22 6.05 15.60
CA GLU A 40 5.31 7.17 15.33
C GLU A 40 3.85 6.70 15.25
N ILE A 41 3.59 5.52 14.69
CA ILE A 41 2.25 4.93 14.69
C ILE A 41 1.76 4.68 16.11
N LYS A 42 2.60 4.09 16.97
CA LYS A 42 2.25 3.83 18.37
C LYS A 42 1.95 5.14 19.12
N ASP A 43 2.71 6.20 18.86
CA ASP A 43 2.45 7.53 19.44
C ASP A 43 1.09 8.08 19.01
N VAL A 44 0.77 8.02 17.71
CA VAL A 44 -0.55 8.44 17.18
C VAL A 44 -1.69 7.61 17.79
N VAL A 45 -1.52 6.29 17.90
CA VAL A 45 -2.52 5.40 18.51
C VAL A 45 -2.72 5.71 19.99
N ALA A 46 -1.65 5.94 20.75
CA ALA A 46 -1.72 6.32 22.15
C ALA A 46 -2.44 7.68 22.32
N TYR A 47 -2.07 8.66 21.50
CA TYR A 47 -2.68 9.98 21.51
C TYR A 47 -4.19 9.95 21.22
N ALA A 48 -4.60 9.12 20.26
CA ALA A 48 -6.01 8.91 19.91
C ALA A 48 -6.78 8.20 21.05
N LYS A 49 -6.15 7.19 21.67
CA LYS A 49 -6.72 6.45 22.80
C LYS A 49 -7.03 7.35 24.00
N ASP A 50 -6.15 8.30 24.32
CA ASP A 50 -6.37 9.29 25.40
C ASP A 50 -7.60 10.18 25.16
N ARG A 51 -8.14 10.17 23.94
CA ARG A 51 -9.33 10.91 23.51
C ARG A 51 -10.52 9.99 23.20
N TYR A 52 -10.44 8.72 23.58
CA TYR A 52 -11.47 7.72 23.31
C TYR A 52 -11.73 7.51 21.80
N VAL A 53 -10.72 7.75 20.96
CA VAL A 53 -10.77 7.51 19.52
C VAL A 53 -10.04 6.21 19.20
N THR A 54 -10.72 5.27 18.56
CA THR A 54 -10.10 4.05 18.03
C THR A 54 -9.56 4.31 16.64
N VAL A 55 -8.29 4.00 16.42
CA VAL A 55 -7.64 4.06 15.09
C VAL A 55 -7.79 2.70 14.43
N VAL A 56 -8.58 2.62 13.36
CA VAL A 56 -8.76 1.42 12.54
C VAL A 56 -7.78 1.51 11.36
N PRO A 57 -6.78 0.62 11.24
CA PRO A 57 -5.86 0.65 10.11
C PRO A 57 -6.52 0.08 8.85
N GLU A 58 -6.03 0.56 7.71
CA GLU A 58 -6.38 0.03 6.38
C GLU A 58 -5.11 -0.46 5.66
N VAL A 59 -5.19 -1.68 5.12
CA VAL A 59 -4.20 -2.24 4.19
C VAL A 59 -4.95 -2.71 2.95
N GLU A 60 -4.85 -1.94 1.87
CA GLU A 60 -5.65 -2.21 0.68
C GLU A 60 -5.28 -3.52 -0.02
N LEU A 61 -6.30 -4.31 -0.37
CA LEU A 61 -6.16 -5.44 -1.27
C LEU A 61 -7.44 -5.70 -2.09
N PRO A 62 -7.35 -6.32 -3.28
CA PRO A 62 -6.12 -6.49 -4.07
C PRO A 62 -5.78 -5.23 -4.89
N GLY A 63 -6.73 -4.29 -5.01
CA GLY A 63 -6.62 -3.01 -5.70
C GLY A 63 -5.64 -2.05 -5.03
N HIS A 64 -5.48 -0.85 -5.61
CA HIS A 64 -4.61 0.25 -5.13
C HIS A 64 -3.20 -0.16 -4.66
N SER A 65 -2.67 -1.27 -5.16
CA SER A 65 -1.46 -1.90 -4.63
C SER A 65 -0.17 -1.51 -5.35
N LEU A 66 -0.24 -0.56 -6.29
CA LEU A 66 0.90 -0.22 -7.16
C LEU A 66 2.14 0.25 -6.38
N ALA A 67 1.96 0.84 -5.20
CA ALA A 67 3.07 1.19 -4.32
C ALA A 67 3.84 -0.04 -3.82
N ALA A 68 3.12 -1.07 -3.37
CA ALA A 68 3.71 -2.33 -2.97
C ALA A 68 4.28 -3.10 -4.17
N LEU A 69 3.61 -3.05 -5.33
CA LEU A 69 4.11 -3.69 -6.55
C LEU A 69 5.38 -3.03 -7.09
N ALA A 70 5.53 -1.70 -6.98
CA ALA A 70 6.78 -1.04 -7.33
C ALA A 70 7.94 -1.44 -6.39
N ALA A 71 7.65 -1.67 -5.12
CA ALA A 71 8.61 -2.19 -4.15
C ALA A 71 8.94 -3.67 -4.36
N TYR A 72 7.94 -4.49 -4.69
CA TYR A 72 8.05 -5.95 -4.86
C TYR A 72 7.26 -6.41 -6.11
N PRO A 73 7.82 -6.22 -7.31
CA PRO A 73 7.11 -6.50 -8.57
C PRO A 73 6.67 -7.96 -8.75
N GLU A 74 7.34 -8.88 -8.09
CA GLU A 74 7.05 -10.31 -8.06
C GLU A 74 5.63 -10.64 -7.55
N LEU A 75 5.02 -9.74 -6.77
CA LEU A 75 3.66 -9.87 -6.22
C LEU A 75 2.55 -9.60 -7.25
N SER A 76 2.90 -9.15 -8.46
CA SER A 76 1.95 -8.87 -9.56
C SER A 76 1.85 -10.04 -10.55
N CYS A 77 0.83 -10.03 -11.42
CA CYS A 77 0.71 -11.03 -12.50
C CYS A 77 1.82 -10.86 -13.55
N THR A 78 2.23 -9.62 -13.82
CA THR A 78 3.11 -9.28 -14.95
C THR A 78 4.60 -9.23 -14.58
N GLY A 79 4.93 -9.17 -13.28
CA GLY A 79 6.31 -9.07 -12.79
C GLY A 79 6.94 -7.68 -12.91
N GLY A 80 6.17 -6.66 -13.34
CA GLY A 80 6.65 -5.30 -13.53
C GLY A 80 7.53 -5.11 -14.78
N PRO A 81 8.38 -4.06 -14.80
CA PRO A 81 8.62 -3.08 -13.74
C PRO A 81 7.42 -2.13 -13.54
N PHE A 82 7.27 -1.60 -12.31
CA PHE A 82 6.25 -0.61 -11.98
C PHE A 82 6.87 0.68 -11.47
N LYS A 83 6.09 1.77 -11.57
CA LYS A 83 6.40 3.06 -10.96
C LYS A 83 5.24 3.46 -10.06
N ILE A 84 5.54 4.18 -8.99
CA ILE A 84 4.50 4.79 -8.14
C ILE A 84 3.70 5.79 -9.00
N PRO A 85 2.35 5.76 -8.97
CA PRO A 85 1.55 6.70 -9.74
C PRO A 85 1.84 8.15 -9.37
N GLU A 86 2.06 8.98 -10.39
CA GLU A 86 2.10 10.45 -10.25
C GLU A 86 0.71 11.08 -10.45
N ARG A 87 -0.26 10.26 -10.89
CA ARG A 87 -1.62 10.65 -11.26
C ARG A 87 -2.64 9.83 -10.47
N TRP A 88 -3.78 10.46 -10.23
CA TRP A 88 -4.96 9.85 -9.63
C TRP A 88 -5.70 8.95 -10.62
N GLY A 89 -6.42 7.96 -10.10
CA GLY A 89 -7.27 7.06 -10.89
C GLY A 89 -7.10 5.59 -10.50
N ILE A 90 -7.84 4.74 -11.19
CA ILE A 90 -7.85 3.30 -10.99
C ILE A 90 -6.69 2.66 -11.75
N GLN A 91 -5.92 1.81 -11.07
CA GLN A 91 -4.77 1.14 -11.65
C GLN A 91 -5.11 -0.30 -12.02
N GLU A 92 -4.66 -0.72 -13.20
CA GLU A 92 -4.94 -2.05 -13.74
C GLU A 92 -4.07 -3.13 -13.10
N ASP A 93 -2.86 -2.75 -12.67
CA ASP A 93 -1.90 -3.65 -12.03
C ASP A 93 -2.23 -3.77 -10.54
N ILE A 94 -2.70 -4.96 -10.16
CA ILE A 94 -3.13 -5.35 -8.82
C ILE A 94 -2.38 -6.60 -8.35
N TYR A 95 -2.48 -6.94 -7.06
CA TYR A 95 -1.89 -8.18 -6.53
C TYR A 95 -2.34 -9.42 -7.32
N CYS A 96 -1.41 -10.35 -7.57
CA CYS A 96 -1.72 -11.59 -8.27
C CYS A 96 -2.38 -12.62 -7.33
N ALA A 97 -3.69 -12.80 -7.44
CA ALA A 97 -4.40 -13.78 -6.62
C ALA A 97 -4.00 -15.25 -6.90
N GLY A 98 -3.34 -15.53 -8.03
CA GLY A 98 -2.86 -16.87 -8.39
C GLY A 98 -1.47 -17.22 -7.85
N LYS A 99 -0.83 -16.34 -7.07
CA LYS A 99 0.51 -16.56 -6.50
C LYS A 99 0.45 -16.73 -4.99
N GLU A 100 0.97 -17.84 -4.48
CA GLU A 100 0.99 -18.13 -3.04
C GLU A 100 1.82 -17.10 -2.27
N GLU A 101 2.88 -16.59 -2.90
CA GLU A 101 3.78 -15.59 -2.31
C GLU A 101 3.06 -14.29 -1.96
N VAL A 102 1.95 -13.96 -2.66
CA VAL A 102 1.12 -12.79 -2.34
C VAL A 102 0.41 -12.99 -1.01
N PHE A 103 -0.13 -14.17 -0.73
CA PHE A 103 -0.79 -14.45 0.55
C PHE A 103 0.22 -14.46 1.70
N VAL A 104 1.39 -15.06 1.50
CA VAL A 104 2.49 -15.01 2.49
C VAL A 104 2.92 -13.57 2.75
N PHE A 105 3.04 -12.74 1.71
CA PHE A 105 3.34 -11.33 1.87
C PHE A 105 2.27 -10.60 2.69
N LEU A 106 0.99 -10.77 2.34
CA LEU A 106 -0.13 -10.10 3.02
C LEU A 106 -0.26 -10.56 4.47
N GLU A 107 -0.11 -11.86 4.75
CA GLU A 107 -0.12 -12.40 6.12
C GLU A 107 0.98 -11.75 6.96
N ASN A 108 2.20 -11.67 6.43
CA ASN A 108 3.31 -11.05 7.13
C ASN A 108 3.11 -9.54 7.37
N VAL A 109 2.55 -8.81 6.40
CA VAL A 109 2.21 -7.39 6.57
C VAL A 109 1.14 -7.24 7.64
N LEU A 110 0.05 -8.01 7.57
CA LEU A 110 -1.05 -7.95 8.53
C LEU A 110 -0.60 -8.37 9.93
N ALA A 111 0.31 -9.33 10.05
CA ALA A 111 0.90 -9.75 11.32
C ALA A 111 1.68 -8.62 12.01
N GLU A 112 2.38 -7.77 11.27
CA GLU A 112 2.99 -6.57 11.85
C GLU A 112 1.94 -5.49 12.15
N VAL A 113 0.93 -5.32 11.30
CA VAL A 113 -0.12 -4.30 11.49
C VAL A 113 -0.99 -4.57 12.72
N VAL A 114 -1.44 -5.80 12.95
CA VAL A 114 -2.28 -6.14 14.12
C VAL A 114 -1.60 -5.81 15.44
N GLU A 115 -0.27 -5.88 15.50
CA GLU A 115 0.51 -5.56 16.71
C GLU A 115 0.62 -4.04 16.96
N LEU A 116 0.49 -3.23 15.91
CA LEU A 116 0.59 -1.76 16.00
C LEU A 116 -0.74 -1.11 16.37
N PHE A 117 -1.85 -1.73 16.00
CA PHE A 117 -3.18 -1.17 16.14
C PHE A 117 -4.06 -2.07 17.03
N PRO A 118 -4.39 -1.67 18.27
CA PRO A 118 -5.21 -2.46 19.19
C PRO A 118 -6.70 -2.53 18.81
N SER A 119 -7.06 -2.03 17.63
CA SER A 119 -8.42 -2.10 17.11
C SER A 119 -8.84 -3.55 16.90
N GLU A 120 -10.06 -3.92 17.28
CA GLU A 120 -10.64 -5.24 16.98
C GLU A 120 -11.01 -5.42 15.50
N THR A 121 -10.90 -4.35 14.71
CA THR A 121 -11.20 -4.32 13.28
C THR A 121 -9.99 -3.86 12.48
N ILE A 122 -9.78 -4.49 11.32
CA ILE A 122 -8.85 -4.06 10.28
C ILE A 122 -9.64 -3.87 8.99
N HIS A 123 -9.43 -2.74 8.32
CA HIS A 123 -9.99 -2.51 7.00
C HIS A 123 -9.04 -3.10 5.94
N ILE A 124 -9.58 -3.89 5.01
CA ILE A 124 -8.79 -4.53 3.94
C ILE A 124 -9.03 -3.88 2.57
N GLY A 125 -9.77 -2.77 2.52
CA GLY A 125 -10.16 -2.13 1.28
C GLY A 125 -11.17 -2.99 0.50
N GLY A 126 -10.77 -3.35 -0.73
CA GLY A 126 -11.53 -4.23 -1.62
C GLY A 126 -12.18 -3.52 -2.80
N ASP A 127 -12.07 -2.20 -2.87
CA ASP A 127 -12.59 -1.38 -3.95
C ASP A 127 -11.70 -1.40 -5.20
N GLU A 128 -12.26 -0.91 -6.30
CA GLU A 128 -11.57 -0.57 -7.55
C GLU A 128 -10.43 -1.51 -7.97
N ALA A 129 -10.70 -2.82 -7.97
CA ALA A 129 -9.76 -3.85 -8.41
C ALA A 129 -10.13 -4.38 -9.82
N PRO A 130 -9.58 -3.82 -10.92
CA PRO A 130 -9.88 -4.29 -12.26
C PRO A 130 -9.40 -5.72 -12.47
N LYS A 131 -10.23 -6.54 -13.10
CA LYS A 131 -9.93 -7.97 -13.30
C LYS A 131 -9.06 -8.24 -14.53
N LYS A 132 -8.64 -7.20 -15.25
CA LYS A 132 -7.94 -7.29 -16.55
C LYS A 132 -6.64 -8.08 -16.47
N ARG A 133 -5.82 -7.86 -15.43
CA ARG A 133 -4.56 -8.62 -15.24
C ARG A 133 -4.81 -10.06 -14.89
N TRP A 134 -5.80 -10.34 -14.05
CA TRP A 134 -6.16 -11.71 -13.69
C TRP A 134 -6.71 -12.49 -14.89
N SER A 135 -7.56 -11.88 -15.72
CA SER A 135 -8.09 -12.54 -16.92
C SER A 135 -7.03 -12.89 -17.97
N ALA A 136 -5.89 -12.21 -17.96
CA ALA A 136 -4.75 -12.47 -18.85
C ALA A 136 -3.64 -13.30 -18.18
N CYS A 137 -3.76 -13.57 -16.88
CA CYS A 137 -2.80 -14.39 -16.13
C CYS A 137 -3.07 -15.88 -16.48
N PRO A 138 -2.04 -16.65 -16.90
CA PRO A 138 -2.19 -18.08 -17.18
C PRO A 138 -2.69 -18.90 -16.01
#